data_AF-A0A2P4X5F6-F1
#
_entry.id   AF-A0A2P4X5F6-F1
#
_cell.length_a   1.000
_cell.length_b   1.000
_cell.length_c   1.000
_cell.angle_alpha   90.00
_cell.angle_beta   90.00
_cell.angle_gamma   90.00
#
_symmetry.space_group_name_H-M   'P 1'
#
loop_
_entity.id
_entity.type
_entity.pdbx_description
1 polymer ?
#
loop_
_entity_poly.entity_id
_entity_poly.type
_entity_poly.pdbx_seq_one_letter_code
_entity_poly.pdbx_strand_id
1 'polypeptide(L)'
;MEYAKSVHSALRPRTLFASVCPVLITVSLLHKSHDVSFLQLDVVTILGCAVLTQLLGNLSAVYSNFQRTLQPKEPGAKDGKIILKYAITYCLLSLTQVQRWSYLFYGLQLTLLGLVHVICGKSLEVTGGVALFATLAFIYCRYGGETLSMVGLREAVIAWAVGPIAMVSTAIYLVGELPWAVVMYAYIVMLFAWAFLFVESARDAPFARRMGRSDTSLALRLGFQWSFQGFLLIMVSFYGVVLVVGIVMGHLGNFLLLATIVKLKDISEDFRLERLNHLPDQFARLAVFLGVGFILSILAGLS
;
A
#
# COMPACT_ATOMS: atom_id res chain seq x y z
N MET A 1 -0.15 19.13 -22.72
CA MET A 1 0.93 18.66 -21.83
C MET A 1 0.58 18.74 -20.33
N GLU A 2 -0.21 19.72 -19.87
CA GLU A 2 -0.56 19.86 -18.45
C GLU A 2 -1.48 18.75 -17.92
N TYR A 3 -2.42 18.27 -18.73
CA TYR A 3 -3.30 17.14 -18.36
C TYR A 3 -2.51 15.87 -18.04
N ALA A 4 -1.54 15.51 -18.88
CA ALA A 4 -0.69 14.33 -18.66
C ALA A 4 0.14 14.44 -17.37
N LYS A 5 0.65 15.63 -17.05
CA LYS A 5 1.36 15.91 -15.79
C LYS A 5 0.42 15.78 -14.58
N SER A 6 -0.82 16.25 -14.70
CA SER A 6 -1.84 16.13 -13.66
C SER A 6 -2.22 14.67 -13.41
N VAL A 7 -2.41 13.86 -14.47
CA VAL A 7 -2.69 12.42 -14.34
C VAL A 7 -1.49 11.70 -13.72
N HIS A 8 -0.28 11.97 -14.19
CA HIS A 8 0.94 11.38 -13.62
C HIS A 8 1.11 11.71 -12.12
N SER A 9 0.81 12.95 -11.72
CA SER A 9 0.81 13.37 -10.32
C SER A 9 -0.26 12.63 -9.51
N ALA A 10 -1.47 12.49 -10.04
CA ALA A 10 -2.58 11.79 -9.39
C ALA A 10 -2.30 10.29 -9.18
N LEU A 11 -1.65 9.66 -10.17
CA LEU A 11 -1.34 8.23 -10.15
C LEU A 11 -0.19 7.88 -9.21
N ARG A 12 0.59 8.87 -8.74
CA ARG A 12 1.71 8.70 -7.78
C ARG A 12 2.54 7.42 -8.04
N PRO A 13 3.19 7.27 -9.20
CA PRO A 13 3.89 6.04 -9.58
C PRO A 13 4.99 5.63 -8.58
N ARG A 14 5.48 6.59 -7.78
CA ARG A 14 6.41 6.32 -6.68
C ARG A 14 5.86 5.41 -5.58
N THR A 15 4.54 5.21 -5.47
CA THR A 15 3.95 4.30 -4.46
C THR A 15 3.69 2.89 -5.01
N LEU A 16 4.02 2.63 -6.28
CA LEU A 16 3.77 1.31 -6.90
C LEU A 16 4.50 0.16 -6.20
N PHE A 17 5.64 0.44 -5.53
CA PHE A 17 6.36 -0.56 -4.74
C PHE A 17 5.46 -1.23 -3.69
N ALA A 18 4.47 -0.52 -3.14
CA ALA A 18 3.55 -1.06 -2.14
C ALA A 18 2.71 -2.22 -2.68
N SER A 19 2.48 -2.26 -4.00
CA SER A 19 1.76 -3.35 -4.67
C SER A 19 2.68 -4.34 -5.39
N VAL A 20 3.80 -3.86 -5.93
CA VAL A 20 4.74 -4.68 -6.71
C VAL A 20 5.57 -5.58 -5.79
N CYS A 21 6.11 -5.04 -4.70
CA CYS A 21 6.99 -5.81 -3.81
C CYS A 21 6.30 -7.02 -3.18
N PRO A 22 5.06 -6.93 -2.62
CA PRO A 22 4.39 -8.10 -2.04
C PRO A 22 4.16 -9.23 -3.05
N VAL A 23 3.75 -8.87 -4.28
CA VAL A 23 3.56 -9.85 -5.37
C VAL A 23 4.88 -10.51 -5.74
N LEU A 24 5.95 -9.73 -5.96
CA LEU A 24 7.26 -10.28 -6.34
C LEU A 24 7.90 -11.12 -5.22
N ILE A 25 7.73 -10.75 -3.95
CA ILE A 25 8.16 -11.56 -2.80
C ILE A 25 7.40 -12.90 -2.81
N THR A 26 6.09 -12.87 -3.03
CA THR A 26 5.27 -14.10 -3.12
C THR A 26 5.74 -14.98 -4.27
N VAL A 27 5.93 -14.42 -5.47
CA VAL A 27 6.43 -15.14 -6.64
C VAL A 27 7.81 -15.73 -6.36
N SER A 28 8.70 -15.04 -5.64
CA SER A 28 10.03 -15.55 -5.28
C SER A 28 9.95 -16.77 -4.34
N LEU A 29 9.02 -16.74 -3.37
CA LEU A 29 8.76 -17.88 -2.48
C LEU A 29 8.17 -19.07 -3.23
N LEU A 30 7.27 -18.80 -4.18
CA LEU A 30 6.67 -19.83 -5.03
C LEU A 30 7.65 -20.38 -6.08
N HIS A 31 8.57 -19.56 -6.57
CA HIS A 31 9.64 -20.01 -7.46
C HIS A 31 10.49 -21.06 -6.77
N LYS A 32 10.86 -20.83 -5.50
CA LYS A 32 11.67 -21.79 -4.72
C LYS A 32 10.91 -23.07 -4.35
N SER A 33 9.60 -22.98 -4.11
CA SER A 33 8.81 -24.13 -3.62
C SER A 33 8.11 -24.94 -4.72
N HIS A 34 7.71 -24.29 -5.82
CA HIS A 34 6.85 -24.86 -6.87
C HIS A 34 7.38 -24.58 -8.28
N ASP A 35 8.61 -24.08 -8.42
CA ASP A 35 9.27 -23.75 -9.71
C ASP A 35 8.46 -22.79 -10.62
N VAL A 36 7.69 -21.89 -10.00
CA VAL A 36 6.93 -20.85 -10.71
C VAL A 36 7.89 -19.87 -11.37
N SER A 37 7.83 -19.72 -12.69
CA SER A 37 8.66 -18.76 -13.42
C SER A 37 8.08 -17.35 -13.40
N PHE A 38 8.94 -16.34 -13.21
CA PHE A 38 8.57 -14.91 -13.18
C PHE A 38 7.93 -14.42 -14.49
N LEU A 39 8.21 -15.09 -15.61
CA LEU A 39 7.69 -14.71 -16.94
C LEU A 39 6.41 -15.46 -17.32
N GLN A 40 5.87 -16.30 -16.43
CA GLN A 40 4.58 -16.94 -16.67
C GLN A 40 3.49 -15.88 -16.84
N LEU A 41 2.60 -16.12 -17.79
CA LEU A 41 1.51 -15.21 -18.15
C LEU A 41 0.60 -14.90 -16.94
N ASP A 42 0.39 -15.88 -16.06
CA ASP A 42 -0.33 -15.71 -14.79
C ASP A 42 0.35 -14.73 -13.84
N VAL A 43 1.69 -14.79 -13.73
CA VAL A 43 2.50 -13.92 -12.87
C VAL A 43 2.48 -12.48 -13.38
N VAL A 44 2.63 -12.30 -14.69
CA VAL A 44 2.56 -10.98 -15.33
C VAL A 44 1.16 -10.36 -15.13
N THR A 45 0.12 -11.20 -15.19
CA THR A 45 -1.27 -10.78 -15.01
C THR A 45 -1.55 -10.33 -13.59
N ILE A 46 -1.21 -11.14 -12.57
CA ILE A 46 -1.47 -10.77 -11.18
C ILE A 46 -0.66 -9.53 -10.78
N LEU A 47 0.57 -9.38 -11.29
CA LEU A 47 1.37 -8.17 -11.11
C LEU A 47 0.70 -6.95 -11.76
N GLY A 48 0.19 -7.09 -12.98
CA GLY A 48 -0.59 -6.05 -13.66
C GLY A 48 -1.84 -5.65 -12.86
N CYS A 49 -2.59 -6.63 -12.33
CA CYS A 49 -3.76 -6.37 -11.49
C CYS A 49 -3.40 -5.64 -10.20
N ALA A 50 -2.29 -6.00 -9.55
CA ALA A 50 -1.80 -5.34 -8.34
C ALA A 50 -1.42 -3.87 -8.62
N VAL A 51 -0.68 -3.61 -9.70
CA VAL A 51 -0.35 -2.25 -10.15
C VAL A 51 -1.60 -1.43 -10.42
N LEU A 52 -2.57 -1.98 -11.17
CA LEU A 52 -3.83 -1.30 -11.46
C LEU A 52 -4.63 -1.00 -10.19
N THR A 53 -4.60 -1.90 -9.20
CA THR A 53 -5.28 -1.68 -7.91
C THR A 53 -4.62 -0.54 -7.13
N GLN A 54 -3.29 -0.46 -7.14
CA GLN A 54 -2.56 0.63 -6.51
C GLN A 54 -2.83 1.98 -7.20
N LEU A 55 -2.85 2.00 -8.54
CA LEU A 55 -3.20 3.19 -9.32
C LEU A 55 -4.61 3.67 -9.01
N LEU A 56 -5.56 2.74 -8.88
CA LEU A 56 -6.94 3.01 -8.47
C LEU A 56 -7.01 3.59 -7.05
N GLY A 57 -6.24 3.03 -6.10
CA GLY A 57 -6.13 3.53 -4.73
C GLY A 57 -5.52 4.94 -4.65
N ASN A 58 -4.49 5.22 -5.44
CA ASN A 58 -3.89 6.55 -5.52
C ASN A 58 -4.89 7.56 -6.10
N LEU A 59 -5.64 7.17 -7.12
CA LEU A 59 -6.65 8.00 -7.75
C LEU A 59 -7.85 8.27 -6.83
N SER A 60 -8.28 7.28 -6.05
CA SER A 60 -9.36 7.45 -5.07
C SER A 60 -8.96 8.36 -3.91
N ALA A 61 -7.68 8.37 -3.51
CA ALA A 61 -7.18 9.34 -2.55
C ALA A 61 -7.32 10.79 -3.06
N VAL A 62 -7.04 11.03 -4.35
CA VAL A 62 -7.26 12.33 -5.00
C VAL A 62 -8.75 12.67 -5.03
N TYR A 63 -9.61 11.71 -5.40
CA TYR A 63 -11.06 11.87 -5.43
C TYR A 63 -11.64 12.26 -4.06
N SER A 64 -11.26 11.51 -3.01
CA SER A 64 -11.73 11.73 -1.65
C SER A 64 -11.30 13.10 -1.16
N ASN A 65 -10.06 13.53 -1.42
CA ASN A 65 -9.60 14.88 -1.08
C ASN A 65 -10.38 15.97 -1.83
N PHE A 66 -10.75 15.76 -3.09
CA PHE A 66 -11.55 16.70 -3.86
C PHE A 66 -12.98 16.83 -3.30
N GLN A 67 -13.67 15.71 -3.06
CA GLN A 67 -15.00 15.71 -2.43
C GLN A 67 -14.99 16.36 -1.04
N ARG A 68 -13.93 16.12 -0.26
CA ARG A 68 -13.74 16.73 1.07
C ARG A 68 -13.57 18.24 1.01
N THR A 69 -13.01 18.77 -0.08
CA THR A 69 -12.80 20.22 -0.28
C THR A 69 -14.08 20.96 -0.65
N LEU A 70 -15.06 20.25 -1.22
CA LEU A 70 -16.35 20.82 -1.67
C LEU A 70 -17.46 20.77 -0.60
N GLN A 71 -17.22 20.14 0.57
CA GLN A 71 -18.21 20.11 1.64
C GLN A 71 -18.32 21.48 2.31
N PRO A 72 -19.54 22.03 2.49
CA PRO A 72 -19.74 23.30 3.16
C PRO A 72 -19.19 23.24 4.59
N LYS A 73 -18.43 24.27 4.94
CA LYS A 73 -17.74 24.41 6.22
C LYS A 73 -18.74 24.59 7.35
N GLU A 74 -18.46 24.00 8.52
CA GLU A 74 -19.13 24.40 9.76
C GLU A 74 -18.90 25.90 10.00
N PRO A 75 -19.93 26.67 10.38
CA PRO A 75 -19.83 28.12 10.51
C PRO A 75 -18.85 28.49 11.65
N GLY A 76 -17.65 28.98 11.29
CA GLY A 76 -16.70 29.51 12.28
C GLY A 76 -15.21 29.54 11.91
N ALA A 77 -14.72 28.71 10.97
CA ALA A 77 -13.28 28.68 10.68
C ALA A 77 -12.86 29.72 9.59
N LYS A 78 -11.78 30.46 9.84
CA LYS A 78 -11.44 31.72 9.14
C LYS A 78 -10.62 31.61 7.83
N ASP A 79 -10.12 30.45 7.43
CA ASP A 79 -9.18 30.39 6.30
C ASP A 79 -9.78 29.75 5.03
N GLY A 80 -10.33 30.57 4.11
CA GLY A 80 -10.90 30.12 2.83
C GLY A 80 -9.96 30.20 1.62
N LYS A 81 -8.93 31.06 1.64
CA LYS A 81 -8.13 31.40 0.44
C LYS A 81 -6.96 30.46 0.15
N ILE A 82 -6.49 29.67 1.12
CA ILE A 82 -5.32 28.78 0.96
C ILE A 82 -5.74 27.39 0.46
N ILE A 83 -6.95 26.95 0.82
CA ILE A 83 -7.55 25.65 0.50
C ILE A 83 -7.77 25.48 -1.00
N LEU A 84 -8.31 26.52 -1.64
CA LEU A 84 -8.55 26.55 -3.08
C LEU A 84 -7.22 26.51 -3.87
N LYS A 85 -6.17 27.16 -3.35
CA LYS A 85 -4.86 27.23 -4.01
C LYS A 85 -4.16 25.87 -4.02
N TYR A 86 -4.16 25.11 -2.92
CA TYR A 86 -3.47 23.81 -2.87
C TYR A 86 -4.21 22.66 -3.60
N ALA A 87 -5.55 22.62 -3.54
CA ALA A 87 -6.34 21.61 -4.25
C ALA A 87 -6.32 21.83 -5.77
N ILE A 88 -6.37 23.09 -6.22
CA ILE A 88 -6.27 23.46 -7.65
C ILE A 88 -4.83 23.31 -8.18
N THR A 89 -3.80 23.57 -7.37
CA THR A 89 -2.40 23.52 -7.83
C THR A 89 -1.88 22.11 -8.16
N TYR A 90 -2.45 21.03 -7.61
CA TYR A 90 -1.89 19.67 -7.80
C TYR A 90 -2.72 18.69 -8.65
N CYS A 91 -4.00 18.98 -8.94
CA CYS A 91 -4.80 18.15 -9.85
C CYS A 91 -5.87 18.98 -10.57
N LEU A 92 -5.64 19.24 -11.86
CA LEU A 92 -6.62 19.80 -12.81
C LEU A 92 -7.65 18.75 -13.29
N LEU A 93 -7.79 17.64 -12.56
CA LEU A 93 -8.58 16.49 -13.00
C LEU A 93 -10.02 16.65 -12.53
N SER A 94 -10.97 16.66 -13.48
CA SER A 94 -12.40 16.74 -13.18
C SER A 94 -12.89 15.47 -12.49
N LEU A 95 -13.93 15.57 -11.66
CA LEU A 95 -14.58 14.45 -10.98
C LEU A 95 -14.98 13.33 -11.95
N THR A 96 -15.47 13.72 -13.14
CA THR A 96 -15.87 12.78 -14.20
C THR A 96 -14.67 12.06 -14.81
N GLN A 97 -13.51 12.72 -14.89
CA GLN A 97 -12.28 12.12 -15.40
C GLN A 97 -11.72 11.10 -14.41
N VAL A 98 -11.71 11.41 -13.12
CA VAL A 98 -11.31 10.47 -12.06
C VAL A 98 -12.18 9.21 -12.09
N GLN A 99 -13.51 9.37 -12.26
CA GLN A 99 -14.41 8.23 -12.38
C GLN A 99 -14.11 7.39 -13.63
N ARG A 100 -13.91 8.02 -14.80
CA ARG A 100 -13.56 7.31 -16.03
C ARG A 100 -12.28 6.48 -15.90
N TRP A 101 -11.23 7.05 -15.32
CA TRP A 101 -9.99 6.33 -15.07
C TRP A 101 -10.18 5.17 -14.09
N SER A 102 -11.02 5.35 -13.06
CA SER A 102 -11.34 4.28 -12.11
C SER A 102 -12.03 3.09 -12.79
N TYR A 103 -13.03 3.36 -13.64
CA TYR A 103 -13.70 2.31 -14.43
C TYR A 103 -12.77 1.67 -15.45
N LEU A 104 -11.87 2.44 -16.07
CA LEU A 104 -10.89 1.92 -17.02
C LEU A 104 -9.92 0.95 -16.33
N PHE A 105 -9.38 1.30 -15.16
CA PHE A 105 -8.47 0.41 -14.43
C PHE A 105 -9.18 -0.87 -13.97
N TYR A 106 -10.40 -0.75 -13.45
CA TYR A 106 -11.18 -1.92 -13.06
C TYR A 106 -11.55 -2.81 -14.25
N GLY A 107 -12.01 -2.22 -15.36
CA GLY A 107 -12.30 -2.95 -16.58
C GLY A 107 -11.07 -3.66 -17.14
N LEU A 108 -9.90 -3.00 -17.12
CA LEU A 108 -8.65 -3.61 -17.57
C LEU A 108 -8.24 -4.80 -16.68
N GLN A 109 -8.44 -4.72 -15.36
CA GLN A 109 -8.21 -5.85 -14.45
C GLN A 109 -9.07 -7.05 -14.81
N LEU A 110 -10.38 -6.85 -15.00
CA LEU A 110 -11.29 -7.94 -15.36
C LEU A 110 -10.96 -8.53 -16.73
N THR A 111 -10.61 -7.70 -17.71
CA THR A 111 -10.19 -8.19 -19.04
C THR A 111 -8.92 -9.02 -18.96
N LEU A 112 -7.91 -8.57 -18.19
CA LEU A 112 -6.68 -9.32 -17.97
C LEU A 112 -6.97 -10.68 -17.33
N LEU A 113 -7.73 -10.70 -16.22
CA LEU A 113 -8.10 -11.94 -15.53
C LEU A 113 -8.92 -12.88 -16.43
N GLY A 114 -9.88 -12.35 -17.19
CA GLY A 114 -10.71 -13.13 -18.11
C GLY A 114 -9.91 -13.72 -19.28
N LEU A 115 -9.00 -12.95 -19.86
CA LEU A 115 -8.13 -13.42 -20.94
C LEU A 115 -7.22 -14.55 -20.46
N VAL A 116 -6.63 -14.41 -19.28
CA VAL A 116 -5.77 -15.44 -18.69
C VAL A 116 -6.55 -16.67 -18.28
N HIS A 117 -7.76 -16.50 -17.75
CA HIS A 117 -8.66 -17.61 -17.45
C HIS A 117 -8.92 -18.49 -18.68
N VAL A 118 -9.18 -17.87 -19.83
CA VAL A 118 -9.40 -18.59 -21.09
C VAL A 118 -8.12 -19.23 -21.63
N ILE A 119 -6.98 -18.52 -21.59
CA ILE A 119 -5.71 -19.02 -22.15
C ILE A 119 -5.09 -20.12 -21.29
N CYS A 120 -5.06 -19.94 -19.97
CA CYS A 120 -4.39 -20.83 -19.03
C CYS A 120 -5.35 -21.86 -18.41
N GLY A 121 -6.64 -21.83 -18.73
CA GLY A 121 -7.63 -22.81 -18.25
C GLY A 121 -7.77 -22.82 -16.72
N LYS A 122 -7.67 -21.65 -16.08
CA LYS A 122 -7.75 -21.52 -14.61
C LYS A 122 -9.12 -21.94 -14.10
N SER A 123 -9.19 -22.43 -12.87
CA SER A 123 -10.47 -22.73 -12.24
C SER A 123 -11.29 -21.45 -12.05
N LEU A 124 -12.60 -21.56 -12.24
CA LEU A 124 -13.53 -20.44 -12.07
C LEU A 124 -13.50 -19.88 -10.65
N GLU A 125 -13.30 -20.74 -9.65
CA GLU A 125 -13.24 -20.36 -8.24
C GLU A 125 -12.04 -19.44 -7.96
N VAL A 126 -10.87 -19.77 -8.51
CA VAL A 126 -9.64 -19.00 -8.29
C VAL A 126 -9.70 -17.65 -9.01
N THR A 127 -10.08 -17.65 -10.30
CA THR A 127 -10.24 -16.39 -11.06
C THR A 127 -11.35 -15.52 -10.46
N GLY A 128 -12.48 -16.14 -10.10
CA GLY A 128 -13.62 -15.46 -9.48
C GLY A 128 -13.28 -14.84 -8.13
N GLY A 129 -12.48 -15.53 -7.30
CA GLY A 129 -12.01 -15.01 -6.02
C GLY A 129 -11.13 -13.76 -6.18
N VAL A 130 -10.17 -13.78 -7.11
CA VAL A 130 -9.32 -12.60 -7.38
C VAL A 130 -10.14 -11.45 -7.97
N ALA A 131 -11.08 -11.74 -8.88
CA ALA A 131 -12.00 -10.75 -9.42
C ALA A 131 -12.89 -10.13 -8.32
N LEU A 132 -13.33 -10.92 -7.34
CA LEU A 132 -14.08 -10.44 -6.19
C LEU A 132 -13.24 -9.48 -5.33
N PHE A 133 -11.97 -9.81 -5.04
CA PHE A 133 -11.09 -8.89 -4.33
C PHE A 133 -10.84 -7.58 -5.10
N ALA A 134 -10.64 -7.66 -6.43
CA ALA A 134 -10.54 -6.47 -7.28
C ALA A 134 -11.82 -5.62 -7.24
N THR A 135 -12.98 -6.27 -7.25
CA THR A 135 -14.30 -5.62 -7.13
C THR A 135 -14.47 -4.92 -5.79
N LEU A 136 -14.13 -5.60 -4.68
CA LEU A 136 -14.17 -5.03 -3.34
C LEU A 136 -13.22 -3.84 -3.20
N ALA A 137 -12.01 -3.94 -3.74
CA ALA A 137 -11.06 -2.83 -3.77
C ALA A 137 -11.61 -1.64 -4.56
N PHE A 138 -12.26 -1.89 -5.71
CA PHE A 138 -12.91 -0.85 -6.50
C PHE A 138 -14.06 -0.17 -5.75
N ILE A 139 -14.95 -0.95 -5.13
CA ILE A 139 -16.06 -0.43 -4.33
C ILE A 139 -15.52 0.43 -3.18
N TYR A 140 -14.55 -0.08 -2.42
CA TYR A 140 -13.91 0.66 -1.31
C TYR A 140 -13.32 1.99 -1.77
N CYS A 141 -12.59 1.98 -2.90
CA CYS A 141 -12.03 3.18 -3.50
C CYS A 141 -13.10 4.18 -3.96
N ARG A 142 -14.27 3.71 -4.42
CA ARG A 142 -15.34 4.56 -4.95
C ARG A 142 -16.24 5.16 -3.89
N TYR A 143 -16.51 4.43 -2.80
CA TYR A 143 -17.29 4.94 -1.67
C TYR A 143 -16.56 6.04 -0.88
N GLY A 144 -15.33 6.39 -1.27
CA GLY A 144 -14.67 7.60 -0.79
C GLY A 144 -14.28 7.57 0.68
N GLY A 145 -14.31 6.39 1.30
CA GLY A 145 -14.10 6.22 2.73
C GLY A 145 -15.10 7.04 3.51
N GLU A 146 -16.39 6.65 3.50
CA GLU A 146 -17.20 6.89 4.69
C GLU A 146 -16.35 6.47 5.89
N THR A 147 -16.20 7.40 6.82
CA THR A 147 -15.29 7.27 7.94
C THR A 147 -15.69 6.02 8.69
N LEU A 148 -14.96 4.92 8.47
CA LEU A 148 -15.01 3.76 9.32
C LEU A 148 -14.96 4.31 10.74
N SER A 149 -16.03 4.07 11.51
CA SER A 149 -16.31 4.78 12.76
C SER A 149 -15.23 4.57 13.83
N MET A 150 -14.36 3.59 13.62
CA MET A 150 -13.23 3.24 14.46
C MET A 150 -11.92 3.88 13.99
N VAL A 151 -11.21 4.47 14.93
CA VAL A 151 -9.87 5.07 14.75
C VAL A 151 -8.90 4.02 14.23
N GLY A 152 -8.15 4.34 13.17
CA GLY A 152 -7.11 3.44 12.67
C GLY A 152 -7.61 2.25 11.87
N LEU A 153 -8.92 2.03 11.79
CA LEU A 153 -9.47 0.89 11.05
C LEU A 153 -9.18 1.02 9.55
N ARG A 154 -9.15 2.25 9.03
CA ARG A 154 -8.73 2.51 7.64
C ARG A 154 -7.28 2.07 7.41
N GLU A 155 -6.37 2.49 8.27
CA GLU A 155 -4.95 2.15 8.18
C GLU A 155 -4.75 0.64 8.32
N ALA A 156 -5.47 -0.01 9.23
CA ALA A 156 -5.46 -1.45 9.38
C ALA A 156 -5.96 -2.17 8.11
N VAL A 157 -7.11 -1.77 7.57
CA VAL A 157 -7.67 -2.36 6.34
C VAL A 157 -6.69 -2.24 5.17
N ILE A 158 -6.03 -1.09 5.00
CA ILE A 158 -5.03 -0.90 3.94
C ILE A 158 -3.80 -1.78 4.18
N ALA A 159 -3.30 -1.86 5.42
CA ALA A 159 -2.16 -2.71 5.75
C ALA A 159 -2.44 -4.21 5.50
N TRP A 160 -3.64 -4.67 5.86
CA TRP A 160 -4.12 -6.03 5.59
C TRP A 160 -4.29 -6.30 4.09
N ALA A 161 -4.79 -5.32 3.34
CA ALA A 161 -4.93 -5.41 1.90
C ALA A 161 -3.57 -5.55 1.19
N VAL A 162 -2.60 -4.73 1.60
CA VAL A 162 -1.25 -4.67 0.99
C VAL A 162 -0.39 -5.90 1.33
N GLY A 163 -0.49 -6.44 2.54
CA GLY A 163 0.25 -7.63 2.94
C GLY A 163 -0.54 -8.93 2.72
N PRO A 164 -1.28 -9.41 3.72
CA PRO A 164 -1.99 -10.70 3.70
C PRO A 164 -2.86 -10.92 2.47
N ILE A 165 -3.78 -9.99 2.15
CA ILE A 165 -4.73 -10.21 1.06
C ILE A 165 -3.99 -10.30 -0.27
N ALA A 166 -3.08 -9.36 -0.57
CA ALA A 166 -2.31 -9.37 -1.82
C ALA A 166 -1.44 -10.62 -1.97
N MET A 167 -0.71 -11.02 -0.92
CA MET A 167 0.21 -12.16 -0.99
C MET A 167 -0.53 -13.51 -1.00
N VAL A 168 -1.54 -13.68 -0.16
CA VAL A 168 -2.34 -14.92 -0.11
C VAL A 168 -3.13 -15.11 -1.40
N SER A 169 -3.78 -14.05 -1.91
CA SER A 169 -4.50 -14.14 -3.19
C SER A 169 -3.56 -14.46 -4.35
N THR A 170 -2.34 -13.90 -4.34
CA THR A 170 -1.31 -14.24 -5.33
C THR A 170 -0.90 -15.72 -5.23
N ALA A 171 -0.69 -16.24 -4.01
CA ALA A 171 -0.30 -17.64 -3.82
C ALA A 171 -1.39 -18.62 -4.29
N ILE A 172 -2.63 -18.38 -3.87
CA ILE A 172 -3.80 -19.18 -4.28
C ILE A 172 -4.03 -19.07 -5.80
N TYR A 173 -3.82 -17.89 -6.39
CA TYR A 173 -3.99 -17.70 -7.83
C TYR A 173 -2.97 -18.46 -8.68
N LEU A 174 -1.72 -18.51 -8.23
CA LEU A 174 -0.64 -19.13 -8.98
C LEU A 174 -0.60 -20.64 -8.79
N VAL A 175 -0.69 -21.12 -7.55
CA VAL A 175 -0.43 -22.52 -7.19
C VAL A 175 -1.66 -23.22 -6.59
N GLY A 176 -2.65 -22.48 -6.10
CA GLY A 176 -3.82 -23.05 -5.42
C GLY A 176 -3.57 -23.47 -3.97
N GLU A 177 -2.34 -23.32 -3.48
CA GLU A 177 -1.93 -23.65 -2.13
C GLU A 177 -1.42 -22.41 -1.39
N LEU A 178 -1.38 -22.49 -0.05
CA LEU A 178 -0.87 -21.42 0.81
C LEU A 178 0.35 -21.91 1.59
N PRO A 179 1.58 -21.73 1.05
CA PRO A 179 2.80 -22.06 1.76
C PRO A 179 2.96 -21.21 3.03
N TRP A 180 3.41 -21.83 4.12
CA TRP A 180 3.62 -21.14 5.40
C TRP A 180 4.60 -19.95 5.30
N ALA A 181 5.59 -20.05 4.41
CA ALA A 181 6.51 -18.96 4.15
C ALA A 181 5.79 -17.70 3.62
N VAL A 182 4.76 -17.85 2.79
CA VAL A 182 3.96 -16.72 2.28
C VAL A 182 3.22 -16.03 3.43
N VAL A 183 2.66 -16.81 4.37
CA VAL A 183 1.95 -16.26 5.55
C VAL A 183 2.89 -15.43 6.42
N MET A 184 4.11 -15.93 6.67
CA MET A 184 5.11 -15.23 7.48
C MET A 184 5.58 -13.93 6.82
N TYR A 185 5.91 -13.96 5.53
CA TYR A 185 6.30 -12.76 4.80
C TYR A 185 5.14 -11.77 4.61
N ALA A 186 3.90 -12.26 4.49
CA ALA A 186 2.72 -11.40 4.47
C ALA A 186 2.56 -10.60 5.76
N TYR A 187 2.84 -11.21 6.92
CA TYR A 187 2.85 -10.51 8.20
C TYR A 187 3.95 -9.45 8.27
N ILE A 188 5.15 -9.75 7.76
CA ILE A 188 6.26 -8.77 7.65
C ILE A 188 5.84 -7.56 6.81
N VAL A 189 5.26 -7.79 5.63
CA VAL A 189 4.77 -6.72 4.74
C VAL A 189 3.66 -5.92 5.40
N MET A 190 2.74 -6.57 6.11
CA MET A 190 1.66 -5.92 6.85
C MET A 190 2.20 -4.94 7.89
N LEU A 191 3.15 -5.38 8.73
CA LEU A 191 3.75 -4.55 9.77
C LEU A 191 4.45 -3.32 9.16
N PHE A 192 5.19 -3.52 8.07
CA PHE A 192 5.86 -2.42 7.37
C PHE A 192 4.86 -1.42 6.78
N ALA A 193 3.80 -1.92 6.11
CA ALA A 193 2.75 -1.07 5.56
C ALA A 193 2.03 -0.29 6.66
N TRP A 194 1.79 -0.91 7.81
CA TRP A 194 1.16 -0.25 8.94
C TRP A 194 2.05 0.87 9.51
N ALA A 195 3.35 0.62 9.67
CA ALA A 195 4.31 1.65 10.09
C ALA A 195 4.35 2.84 9.12
N PHE A 196 4.35 2.57 7.80
CA PHE A 196 4.28 3.61 6.79
C PHE A 196 3.02 4.47 6.92
N LEU A 197 1.86 3.84 7.13
CA LEU A 197 0.58 4.54 7.30
C LEU A 197 0.54 5.38 8.59
N PHE A 198 1.21 4.94 9.66
CA PHE A 198 1.38 5.75 10.87
C PHE A 198 2.19 7.04 10.59
N VAL A 199 3.28 6.93 9.83
CA VAL A 199 4.10 8.09 9.42
C VAL A 199 3.30 9.04 8.54
N GLU A 200 2.54 8.51 7.58
CA GLU A 200 1.66 9.32 6.71
C GLU A 200 0.57 10.02 7.52
N SER A 201 -0.07 9.30 8.44
CA SER A 201 -1.10 9.85 9.34
C SER A 201 -0.55 10.96 10.24
N ALA A 202 0.67 10.80 10.78
CA ALA A 202 1.33 11.80 11.61
C ALA A 202 1.68 13.07 10.81
N ARG A 203 2.20 12.91 9.59
CA ARG A 203 2.49 14.04 8.69
C ARG A 203 1.22 14.84 8.36
N ASP A 204 0.11 14.14 8.13
CA ASP A 204 -1.15 14.77 7.73
C ASP A 204 -1.95 15.32 8.92
N ALA A 205 -1.55 15.01 10.16
CA ALA A 205 -2.25 15.43 11.37
C ALA A 205 -2.41 16.96 11.49
N PRO A 206 -1.38 17.81 11.29
CA PRO A 206 -1.54 19.27 11.36
C PRO A 206 -2.53 19.80 10.32
N PHE A 207 -2.60 19.17 9.14
CA PHE A 207 -3.55 19.53 8.09
C PHE A 207 -4.98 19.06 8.43
N ALA A 208 -5.14 17.82 8.89
CA ALA A 208 -6.42 17.28 9.34
C ALA A 208 -7.04 18.11 10.48
N ARG A 209 -6.21 18.62 11.41
CA ARG A 209 -6.64 19.54 12.48
C ARG A 209 -7.24 20.83 11.93
N ARG A 210 -6.58 21.44 10.93
CA ARG A 210 -7.04 22.69 10.31
C ARG A 210 -8.33 22.51 9.49
N MET A 211 -8.60 21.29 9.03
CA MET A 211 -9.83 20.93 8.32
C MET A 211 -10.99 20.53 9.23
N GLY A 212 -10.83 20.60 10.56
CA GLY A 212 -11.90 20.25 11.51
C GLY A 212 -12.26 18.75 11.53
N ARG A 213 -11.42 17.88 10.96
CA ARG A 213 -11.63 16.42 10.93
C ARG A 213 -10.63 15.69 11.82
N SER A 214 -10.70 15.98 13.11
CA SER A 214 -9.89 15.32 14.12
C SER A 214 -10.12 13.81 14.23
N ASP A 215 -11.31 13.35 13.82
CA ASP A 215 -11.71 11.96 13.99
C ASP A 215 -11.15 11.00 12.95
N THR A 216 -10.61 11.49 11.83
CA THR A 216 -10.18 10.64 10.71
C THR A 216 -8.68 10.34 10.68
N SER A 217 -7.87 11.10 11.42
CA SER A 217 -6.42 10.89 11.50
C SER A 217 -6.12 10.15 12.80
N LEU A 218 -5.62 8.92 12.68
CA LEU A 218 -5.16 8.13 13.81
C LEU A 218 -4.18 8.92 14.68
N ALA A 219 -3.26 9.65 14.05
CA ALA A 219 -2.27 10.44 14.77
C ALA A 219 -2.86 11.64 15.52
N LEU A 220 -3.94 12.23 15.01
CA LEU A 220 -4.59 13.34 15.70
C LEU A 220 -5.42 12.89 16.90
N ARG A 221 -6.00 11.69 16.85
CA ARG A 221 -6.82 11.14 17.94
C ARG A 221 -5.97 10.51 19.05
N LEU A 222 -4.90 9.80 18.69
CA LEU A 222 -3.96 9.24 19.66
C LEU A 222 -3.06 10.32 20.27
N GLY A 223 -2.81 11.41 19.55
CA GLY A 223 -1.80 12.39 19.91
C GLY A 223 -0.41 11.97 19.46
N PHE A 224 0.47 12.95 19.34
CA PHE A 224 1.77 12.79 18.69
C PHE A 224 2.68 11.77 19.40
N GLN A 225 2.72 11.79 20.74
CA GLN A 225 3.54 10.88 21.55
C GLN A 225 3.13 9.42 21.38
N TRP A 226 1.84 9.11 21.46
CA TRP A 226 1.31 7.76 21.26
C TRP A 226 1.48 7.28 19.82
N SER A 227 1.37 8.18 18.84
CA SER A 227 1.65 7.86 17.43
C SER A 227 3.10 7.46 17.22
N PHE A 228 4.04 8.18 17.85
CA PHE A 228 5.46 7.84 17.81
C PHE A 228 5.76 6.50 18.50
N GLN A 229 5.19 6.26 19.68
CA GLN A 229 5.34 4.99 20.40
C GLN A 229 4.76 3.82 19.61
N GLY A 230 3.57 3.98 19.00
CA GLY A 230 2.95 2.98 18.13
C GLY A 230 3.82 2.68 16.91
N PHE A 231 4.35 3.71 16.24
CA PHE A 231 5.30 3.56 15.15
C PHE A 231 6.54 2.74 15.57
N LEU A 232 7.17 3.08 16.70
CA LEU A 232 8.33 2.35 17.22
C LEU A 232 7.99 0.89 17.54
N LEU A 233 6.86 0.63 18.20
CA LEU A 233 6.43 -0.72 18.53
C LEU A 233 6.24 -1.59 17.28
N ILE A 234 5.59 -1.05 16.24
CA ILE A 234 5.39 -1.74 14.97
C ILE A 234 6.75 -2.02 14.29
N MET A 235 7.67 -1.05 14.31
CA MET A 235 8.98 -1.23 13.68
C MET A 235 9.89 -2.21 14.42
N VAL A 236 9.87 -2.20 15.75
CA VAL A 236 10.56 -3.22 16.55
C VAL A 236 9.97 -4.60 16.26
N SER A 237 8.64 -4.71 16.20
CA SER A 237 7.96 -5.96 15.84
C SER A 237 8.34 -6.42 14.44
N PHE A 238 8.40 -5.50 13.46
CA PHE A 238 8.81 -5.78 12.09
C PHE A 238 10.21 -6.40 12.05
N TYR A 239 11.22 -5.74 12.64
CA TYR A 239 12.58 -6.27 12.66
C TYR A 239 12.72 -7.56 13.47
N GLY A 240 11.96 -7.70 14.56
CA GLY A 240 11.89 -8.93 15.34
C GLY A 240 11.37 -10.11 14.52
N VAL A 241 10.29 -9.92 13.77
CA VAL A 241 9.75 -10.96 12.87
C VAL A 241 10.72 -11.26 11.73
N VAL A 242 11.34 -10.23 11.12
CA VAL A 242 12.35 -10.44 10.06
C VAL A 242 13.52 -11.29 10.56
N LEU A 243 13.98 -11.07 11.79
CA LEU A 243 15.02 -11.87 12.42
C LEU A 243 14.56 -13.33 12.62
N VAL A 244 13.38 -13.52 13.22
CA VAL A 244 12.83 -14.87 13.48
C VAL A 244 12.63 -15.64 12.16
N VAL A 245 12.04 -15.00 11.14
CA VAL A 245 11.82 -15.61 9.82
C VAL A 245 13.15 -15.90 9.11
N GLY A 246 14.15 -15.01 9.24
CA GLY A 246 15.49 -15.24 8.73
C GLY A 246 16.15 -16.48 9.32
N ILE A 247 15.99 -16.70 10.64
CA ILE A 247 16.50 -17.90 11.33
C ILE A 247 15.72 -19.15 10.91
N VAL A 248 14.39 -19.10 10.94
CA VAL A 248 13.52 -20.27 10.69
C VAL A 248 13.62 -20.75 9.24
N MET A 249 13.75 -19.83 8.27
CA MET A 249 13.76 -20.16 6.84
C MET A 249 15.17 -20.27 6.23
N GLY A 250 16.23 -20.05 7.02
CA GLY A 250 17.62 -20.09 6.52
C GLY A 250 17.97 -18.99 5.51
N HIS A 251 17.13 -17.95 5.40
CA HIS A 251 17.32 -16.84 4.46
C HIS A 251 18.34 -15.85 5.01
N LEU A 252 19.64 -16.18 4.91
CA LEU A 252 20.74 -15.39 5.49
C LEU A 252 20.75 -13.91 5.04
N GLY A 253 20.26 -13.61 3.84
CA GLY A 253 20.15 -12.22 3.36
C GLY A 253 19.25 -11.35 4.23
N ASN A 254 18.32 -11.92 5.00
CA ASN A 254 17.51 -11.17 5.97
C ASN A 254 18.37 -10.55 7.09
N PHE A 255 19.53 -11.12 7.42
CA PHE A 255 20.47 -10.52 8.38
C PHE A 255 21.11 -9.23 7.86
N LEU A 256 21.41 -9.18 6.56
CA LEU A 256 21.88 -7.95 5.93
C LEU A 256 20.79 -6.86 5.94
N LEU A 257 19.51 -7.23 5.92
CA LEU A 257 18.40 -6.29 6.03
C LEU A 257 18.28 -5.69 7.44
N LEU A 258 18.73 -6.37 8.49
CA LEU A 258 18.82 -5.79 9.83
C LEU A 258 19.82 -4.62 9.89
N ALA A 259 20.82 -4.56 9.01
CA ALA A 259 21.71 -3.40 8.93
C ALA A 259 20.97 -2.11 8.55
N THR A 260 19.77 -2.21 7.98
CA THR A 260 18.92 -1.04 7.69
C THR A 260 18.35 -0.37 8.95
N ILE A 261 18.51 -0.99 10.13
CA ILE A 261 18.09 -0.41 11.42
C ILE A 261 18.79 0.94 11.70
N VAL A 262 19.99 1.15 11.15
CA VAL A 262 20.69 2.44 11.24
C VAL A 262 19.84 3.55 10.61
N LYS A 263 19.24 3.30 9.44
CA LYS A 263 18.33 4.27 8.80
C LYS A 263 17.03 4.43 9.58
N LEU A 264 16.54 3.38 10.24
CA LEU A 264 15.38 3.50 11.12
C LEU A 264 15.67 4.45 12.28
N LYS A 265 16.87 4.43 12.85
CA LYS A 265 17.25 5.35 13.92
C LYS A 265 17.11 6.80 13.45
N ASP A 266 17.66 7.14 12.29
CA ASP A 266 17.56 8.50 11.71
C ASP A 266 16.10 8.89 11.50
N ILE A 267 15.29 7.99 10.91
CA ILE A 267 13.85 8.19 10.70
C ILE A 267 13.11 8.41 12.03
N SER A 268 13.47 7.66 13.08
CA SER A 268 12.85 7.80 14.40
C SER A 268 13.23 9.11 15.08
N GLU A 269 14.45 9.60 14.88
CA GLU A 269 14.89 10.89 15.39
C GLU A 269 14.18 12.04 14.66
N ASP A 270 14.07 11.96 13.33
CA ASP A 270 13.31 12.92 12.52
C ASP A 270 11.81 12.90 12.86
N PHE A 271 11.25 11.72 13.16
CA PHE A 271 9.89 11.61 13.68
C PHE A 271 9.80 12.31 15.03
N ARG A 272 10.69 12.02 15.98
CA ARG A 272 10.68 12.64 17.32
C ARG A 272 10.83 14.17 17.27
N LEU A 273 11.59 14.70 16.31
CA LEU A 273 11.81 16.13 16.11
C LEU A 273 10.72 16.81 15.27
N GLU A 274 9.61 16.12 14.98
CA GLU A 274 8.48 16.64 14.17
C GLU A 274 8.88 17.04 12.73
N ARG A 275 9.98 16.50 12.20
CA ARG A 275 10.47 16.76 10.82
C ARG A 275 9.77 15.87 9.79
N LEU A 276 8.43 15.86 9.82
CA LEU A 276 7.61 14.84 9.14
C LEU A 276 7.53 14.97 7.60
N ASN A 277 7.94 16.11 7.03
CA ASN A 277 7.74 16.39 5.61
C ASN A 277 8.51 15.44 4.67
N HIS A 278 9.68 14.96 5.09
CA HIS A 278 10.55 14.11 4.27
C HIS A 278 10.49 12.63 4.67
N LEU A 279 9.83 12.31 5.79
CA LEU A 279 9.78 10.95 6.33
C LEU A 279 9.12 9.94 5.39
N PRO A 280 7.95 10.20 4.77
CA PRO A 280 7.35 9.22 3.85
C PRO A 280 8.25 8.89 2.66
N ASP A 281 9.00 9.87 2.15
CA ASP A 281 9.93 9.66 1.02
C ASP A 281 11.18 8.87 1.44
N GLN A 282 11.68 9.06 2.65
CA GLN A 282 12.74 8.23 3.21
C GLN A 282 12.25 6.79 3.44
N PHE A 283 11.04 6.64 4.00
CA PHE A 283 10.43 5.34 4.28
C PHE A 283 10.09 4.57 3.00
N ALA A 284 9.61 5.24 1.96
CA ALA A 284 9.38 4.64 0.64
C ALA A 284 10.67 4.11 0.00
N ARG A 285 11.78 4.85 0.13
CA ARG A 285 13.10 4.38 -0.33
C ARG A 285 13.57 3.16 0.45
N LEU A 286 13.34 3.17 1.77
CA LEU A 286 13.62 2.01 2.63
C LEU A 286 12.76 0.80 2.22
N ALA A 287 11.48 1.02 1.89
CA ALA A 287 10.57 -0.04 1.43
C ALA A 287 11.05 -0.72 0.16
N VAL A 288 11.50 0.06 -0.84
CA VAL A 288 12.07 -0.48 -2.09
C VAL A 288 13.33 -1.29 -1.79
N PHE A 289 14.23 -0.76 -0.95
CA PHE A 289 15.46 -1.45 -0.58
C PHE A 289 15.17 -2.77 0.14
N LEU A 290 14.26 -2.77 1.12
CA LEU A 290 13.83 -3.96 1.85
C LEU A 290 13.12 -4.96 0.92
N GLY A 291 12.22 -4.49 0.05
CA GLY A 291 11.50 -5.33 -0.91
C GLY A 291 12.43 -6.06 -1.86
N VAL A 292 13.37 -5.35 -2.49
CA VAL A 292 14.41 -5.95 -3.34
C VAL A 292 15.32 -6.87 -2.54
N GLY A 293 15.70 -6.44 -1.34
CA GLY A 293 16.51 -7.23 -0.42
C GLY A 293 15.87 -8.57 -0.03
N PHE A 294 14.56 -8.58 0.25
CA PHE A 294 13.82 -9.81 0.53
C PHE A 294 13.78 -10.74 -0.67
N ILE A 295 13.47 -10.21 -1.86
CA ILE A 295 13.46 -10.98 -3.11
C ILE A 295 14.81 -11.67 -3.32
N LEU A 296 15.90 -10.91 -3.24
CA LEU A 296 17.25 -11.46 -3.39
C LEU A 296 17.60 -12.46 -2.29
N SER A 297 17.24 -12.17 -1.04
CA SER A 297 17.48 -13.09 0.07
C SER A 297 16.73 -14.41 -0.05
N ILE A 298 15.52 -14.40 -0.59
CA ILE A 298 14.72 -15.61 -0.82
C ILE A 298 15.34 -16.43 -1.94
N LEU A 299 15.71 -15.78 -3.05
CA LEU A 299 16.33 -16.43 -4.20
C LEU A 299 17.73 -16.99 -3.90
N ALA A 300 18.51 -16.29 -3.07
CA ALA A 300 19.86 -16.70 -2.68
C ALA A 300 19.88 -17.60 -1.43
N GLY A 301 18.76 -17.75 -0.72
CA GLY A 301 18.69 -18.57 0.49
C GLY A 301 18.95 -20.03 0.14
N LEU A 302 19.96 -20.62 0.80
CA LEU A 302 20.23 -22.05 0.71
C LEU A 302 18.98 -22.83 1.20
N SER A 303 18.58 -23.84 0.44
CA SER A 303 17.59 -24.85 0.86
C SER A 303 18.25 -25.86 1.79
#